data_AF-A0A6N7PJX9-F1
#
_entry.id   AF-A0A6N7PJX9-F1
#
_cell.length_a   1.000
_cell.length_b   1.000
_cell.length_c   1.000
_cell.angle_alpha   90.00
_cell.angle_beta   90.00
_cell.angle_gamma   90.00
#
_symmetry.space_group_name_H-M   'P 1'
#
loop_
_entity.id
_entity.type
_entity.pdbx_description
1 polymer ?
#
loop_
_entity_poly.entity_id
_entity_poly.type
_entity_poly.pdbx_seq_one_letter_code
_entity_poly.pdbx_strand_id
1 'polypeptide(L)'
;MSTRKGLRLAAILSASFVLSACGGAPAPAPEASPPPAAKADASQGIKRIRADADKLAPLVRSDLARRFLAAAPSLPAVAPRTLFAGTDKERVVDEEFYYHTRYGSPLAYTRALDVLGEAGATLPPGSRFFDFGYGGAGHLRMLASLGVHAAGVDVDPLLAALYAAPGDQGPIPGLSGAPGSVRLLHGGWPGDPELRAALAGPFDVIVSKNVLKKGYIHPDRPADEKMLIRLGVDDATFLRAVFDALRPGGFFLIYNICPAPTPPDKPFVPWSDGRSPFPREAYLAAGFEVRDIDRDDTEAIRKLGRALGWDQGEDAMDLENDLSVLYTLATRR
;
A
#
# COMPACT_ATOMS: atom_id res chain seq x y z
N MET A 1 26.37 34.79 65.35
CA MET A 1 27.02 34.74 64.02
C MET A 1 25.95 34.25 63.04
N SER A 2 25.08 35.07 62.43
CA SER A 2 25.29 36.11 61.38
C SER A 2 26.28 35.59 60.34
N THR A 3 25.88 35.19 59.12
CA THR A 3 25.42 35.99 57.95
C THR A 3 24.71 35.03 56.95
N ARG A 4 23.57 35.27 56.29
CA ARG A 4 23.08 36.28 55.31
C ARG A 4 23.87 36.42 53.99
N LYS A 5 23.10 36.28 52.88
CA LYS A 5 23.29 36.72 51.47
C LYS A 5 23.89 35.67 50.51
N GLY A 6 23.41 35.52 49.26
CA GLY A 6 22.53 36.41 48.52
C GLY A 6 21.95 35.82 47.23
N LEU A 7 20.85 36.47 46.83
CA LEU A 7 20.22 36.46 45.53
C LEU A 7 21.01 37.42 44.60
N ARG A 8 21.30 37.02 43.35
CA ARG A 8 21.57 37.95 42.26
C ARG A 8 20.94 37.47 40.96
N LEU A 9 20.04 38.31 40.47
CA LEU A 9 19.51 38.37 39.10
C LEU A 9 20.53 39.09 38.19
N ALA A 10 20.62 38.68 36.92
CA ALA A 10 20.99 39.43 35.70
C ALA A 10 21.72 38.49 34.72
N ALA A 11 21.73 38.64 33.40
CA ALA A 11 20.86 39.25 32.40
C ALA A 11 21.41 38.75 31.04
N ILE A 12 20.50 38.44 30.12
CA ILE A 12 20.56 38.35 28.65
C ILE A 12 21.91 38.77 27.99
N LEU A 13 22.47 37.88 27.15
CA LEU A 13 23.02 38.24 25.83
C LEU A 13 23.15 37.03 24.89
N SER A 14 22.68 37.24 23.68
CA SER A 14 22.52 36.32 22.56
C SER A 14 23.84 35.86 21.94
N ALA A 15 23.88 34.63 21.43
CA ALA A 15 24.70 34.27 20.28
C ALA A 15 24.10 33.05 19.57
N SER A 16 23.61 33.29 18.36
CA SER A 16 23.17 32.30 17.40
C SER A 16 24.31 31.34 17.04
N PHE A 17 24.05 30.03 17.05
CA PHE A 17 24.74 29.08 16.20
C PHE A 17 23.72 28.21 15.48
N VAL A 18 23.74 28.36 14.16
CA VAL A 18 23.07 27.51 13.18
C VAL A 18 23.78 26.17 13.17
N LEU A 19 23.04 25.09 13.41
CA LEU A 19 23.34 23.76 12.89
C LEU A 19 22.00 23.11 12.54
N SER A 20 21.63 23.28 11.28
CA SER A 20 20.53 22.58 10.63
C SER A 20 20.90 21.10 10.54
N ALA A 21 20.49 20.31 11.52
CA ALA A 21 20.56 18.86 11.45
C ALA A 21 19.29 18.38 10.74
N CYS A 22 19.42 18.01 9.47
CA CYS A 22 18.47 17.11 8.81
C CYS A 22 18.53 15.76 9.56
N GLY A 23 17.70 15.64 10.60
CA GLY A 23 17.49 14.39 11.30
C GLY A 23 16.72 13.44 10.38
N GLY A 24 17.44 12.59 9.65
CA GLY A 24 16.85 11.43 9.02
C GLY A 24 16.18 10.59 10.10
N ALA A 25 14.86 10.39 9.97
CA ALA A 25 14.12 9.54 10.86
C ALA A 25 14.76 8.14 10.88
N PRO A 26 14.99 7.53 12.06
CA PRO A 26 15.52 6.18 12.14
C PRO A 26 14.55 5.20 11.47
N ALA A 27 15.10 4.28 10.69
CA ALA A 27 14.34 3.21 10.06
C ALA A 27 13.51 2.44 11.11
N PRO A 28 12.24 2.13 10.82
CA PRO A 28 11.36 1.44 11.77
C PRO A 28 11.90 0.05 12.15
N ALA A 29 11.69 -0.31 13.42
CA ALA A 29 11.94 -1.64 13.96
C ALA A 29 10.95 -2.67 13.34
N PRO A 30 11.31 -3.96 13.28
CA PRO A 30 10.53 -4.95 12.55
C PRO A 30 9.14 -5.17 13.19
N GLU A 31 8.10 -4.80 12.46
CA GLU A 31 6.70 -5.14 12.77
C GLU A 31 6.47 -6.65 12.67
N ALA A 32 5.50 -7.14 13.45
CA ALA A 32 4.91 -8.46 13.26
C ALA A 32 4.37 -8.52 11.83
N SER A 33 5.12 -9.19 10.96
CA SER A 33 4.72 -9.44 9.59
C SER A 33 3.41 -10.25 9.61
N PRO A 34 2.55 -10.14 8.58
CA PRO A 34 1.59 -11.21 8.35
C PRO A 34 2.37 -12.54 8.33
N PRO A 35 1.73 -13.64 8.79
CA PRO A 35 2.38 -14.92 8.91
C PRO A 35 3.26 -15.24 7.69
N PRO A 36 4.55 -15.57 7.88
CA PRO A 36 5.45 -15.79 6.76
C PRO A 36 4.91 -16.92 5.88
N ALA A 37 4.77 -16.64 4.58
CA ALA A 37 4.47 -17.69 3.61
C ALA A 37 5.56 -18.77 3.73
N ALA A 38 5.13 -20.03 3.85
CA ALA A 38 6.02 -21.20 3.91
C ALA A 38 7.10 -21.11 2.82
N LYS A 39 8.35 -21.44 3.16
CA LYS A 39 9.51 -21.38 2.25
C LYS A 39 9.24 -22.22 1.00
N ALA A 40 8.82 -21.58 -0.08
CA ALA A 40 8.64 -22.19 -1.37
C ALA A 40 9.99 -22.25 -2.10
N ASP A 41 10.19 -23.32 -2.87
CA ASP A 41 11.29 -23.45 -3.82
C ASP A 41 11.30 -22.23 -4.78
N ALA A 42 12.47 -21.66 -5.04
CA ALA A 42 12.66 -20.39 -5.76
C ALA A 42 12.03 -20.36 -7.17
N SER A 43 11.65 -21.53 -7.72
CA SER A 43 10.94 -21.70 -8.99
C SER A 43 9.40 -21.76 -8.88
N GLN A 44 8.85 -21.64 -7.66
CA GLN A 44 7.41 -21.81 -7.39
C GLN A 44 6.63 -20.51 -7.44
N GLY A 45 7.26 -19.34 -7.33
CA GLY A 45 6.53 -18.09 -7.08
C GLY A 45 5.48 -17.78 -8.15
N ILE A 46 5.89 -17.74 -9.41
CA ILE A 46 4.94 -17.50 -10.51
C ILE A 46 4.03 -18.70 -10.74
N LYS A 47 4.54 -19.93 -10.56
CA LYS A 47 3.73 -21.15 -10.69
C LYS A 47 2.55 -21.13 -9.72
N ARG A 48 2.80 -20.73 -8.47
CA ARG A 48 1.79 -20.55 -7.42
C ARG A 48 0.83 -19.43 -7.80
N ILE A 49 1.32 -18.27 -8.21
CA ILE A 49 0.46 -17.15 -8.64
C ILE A 49 -0.47 -17.57 -9.77
N ARG A 50 0.01 -18.31 -10.78
CA ARG A 50 -0.85 -18.81 -11.87
C ARG A 50 -1.92 -19.78 -11.38
N ALA A 51 -1.54 -20.77 -10.58
CA ALA A 51 -2.47 -21.74 -10.03
C ALA A 51 -3.52 -21.07 -9.12
N ASP A 52 -3.12 -20.07 -8.34
CA ASP A 52 -4.02 -19.31 -7.47
C ASP A 52 -4.95 -18.41 -8.28
N ALA A 53 -4.49 -17.83 -9.40
CA ALA A 53 -5.35 -17.05 -10.29
C ALA A 53 -6.50 -17.89 -10.86
N ASP A 54 -6.23 -19.14 -11.23
CA ASP A 54 -7.27 -20.08 -11.70
C ASP A 54 -8.30 -20.38 -10.61
N LYS A 55 -7.87 -20.52 -9.34
CA LYS A 55 -8.78 -20.72 -8.19
C LYS A 55 -9.65 -19.49 -7.92
N LEU A 56 -9.13 -18.28 -8.18
CA LEU A 56 -9.86 -17.03 -7.95
C LEU A 56 -10.81 -16.67 -9.10
N ALA A 57 -10.58 -17.16 -10.31
CA ALA A 57 -11.40 -16.88 -11.49
C ALA A 57 -12.92 -17.07 -11.28
N PRO A 58 -13.42 -18.13 -10.62
CA PRO A 58 -14.86 -18.29 -10.37
C PRO A 58 -15.42 -17.36 -9.29
N LEU A 59 -14.59 -16.68 -8.51
CA LEU A 59 -15.01 -15.82 -7.40
C LEU A 59 -15.24 -14.36 -7.80
N VAL A 60 -14.66 -13.92 -8.92
CA VAL A 60 -14.70 -12.52 -9.35
C VAL A 60 -15.93 -12.19 -10.20
N ARG A 61 -16.47 -10.99 -10.02
CA ARG A 61 -17.73 -10.57 -10.66
C ARG A 61 -17.54 -9.64 -11.84
N SER A 62 -16.54 -8.78 -11.79
CA SER A 62 -16.25 -7.76 -12.80
C SER A 62 -15.33 -8.26 -13.92
N ASP A 63 -15.44 -7.62 -15.09
CA ASP A 63 -14.51 -7.84 -16.20
C ASP A 63 -13.08 -7.40 -15.84
N LEU A 64 -12.94 -6.32 -15.07
CA LEU A 64 -11.64 -5.82 -14.63
C LEU A 64 -10.87 -6.88 -13.82
N ALA A 65 -11.50 -7.47 -12.80
CA ALA A 65 -10.86 -8.51 -12.00
C ALA A 65 -10.59 -9.79 -12.80
N ARG A 66 -11.47 -10.18 -13.73
CA ARG A 66 -11.23 -11.31 -14.64
C ARG A 66 -10.01 -11.08 -15.53
N ARG A 67 -9.88 -9.91 -16.16
CA ARG A 67 -8.71 -9.56 -16.97
C ARG A 67 -7.44 -9.49 -16.14
N PHE A 68 -7.51 -8.95 -14.93
CA PHE A 68 -6.38 -8.92 -14.00
C PHE A 68 -5.88 -10.33 -13.68
N LEU A 69 -6.76 -11.26 -13.30
CA LEU A 69 -6.38 -12.66 -13.05
C LEU A 69 -5.80 -13.32 -14.30
N ALA A 70 -6.40 -13.09 -15.47
CA ALA A 70 -5.92 -13.62 -16.74
C ALA A 70 -4.53 -13.07 -17.14
N ALA A 71 -4.06 -11.99 -16.52
CA ALA A 71 -2.72 -11.45 -16.71
C ALA A 71 -1.64 -12.14 -15.87
N ALA A 72 -1.99 -13.02 -14.92
CA ALA A 72 -1.01 -13.74 -14.10
C ALA A 72 0.09 -14.48 -14.91
N PRO A 73 -0.23 -15.12 -16.06
CA PRO A 73 0.80 -15.74 -16.91
C PRO A 73 1.84 -14.77 -17.48
N SER A 74 1.55 -13.46 -17.56
CA SER A 74 2.46 -12.45 -18.12
C SER A 74 3.63 -12.08 -17.22
N LEU A 75 3.60 -12.50 -15.96
CA LEU A 75 4.70 -12.26 -15.03
C LEU A 75 5.96 -13.01 -15.52
N PRO A 76 7.11 -12.32 -15.70
CA PRO A 76 8.34 -12.96 -16.12
C PRO A 76 9.03 -13.66 -14.95
N ALA A 77 9.76 -14.74 -15.25
CA ALA A 77 10.61 -15.38 -14.26
C ALA A 77 11.67 -14.40 -13.73
N VAL A 78 11.96 -14.47 -12.43
CA VAL A 78 12.96 -13.60 -11.79
C VAL A 78 14.10 -14.45 -11.26
N ALA A 79 15.30 -14.21 -11.78
CA ALA A 79 16.50 -14.86 -11.28
C ALA A 79 16.80 -14.37 -9.85
N PRO A 80 17.27 -15.25 -8.94
CA PRO A 80 17.73 -14.83 -7.63
C PRO A 80 18.80 -13.75 -7.71
N ARG A 81 18.75 -12.78 -6.80
CA ARG A 81 19.70 -11.67 -6.73
C ARG A 81 20.07 -11.34 -5.29
N THR A 82 21.23 -10.75 -5.11
CA THR A 82 21.68 -10.25 -3.81
C THR A 82 21.37 -8.77 -3.70
N LEU A 83 20.60 -8.40 -2.68
CA LEU A 83 20.38 -7.01 -2.29
C LEU A 83 21.37 -6.64 -1.19
N PHE A 84 21.89 -5.42 -1.28
CA PHE A 84 22.76 -4.83 -0.26
C PHE A 84 21.97 -3.75 0.48
N ALA A 85 21.66 -3.99 1.75
CA ALA A 85 21.00 -3.02 2.62
C ALA A 85 22.02 -2.39 3.58
N GLY A 86 22.62 -1.27 3.19
CA GLY A 86 23.73 -0.64 3.93
C GLY A 86 25.06 -1.38 3.77
N THR A 87 26.00 -1.17 4.69
CA THR A 87 27.39 -1.67 4.55
C THR A 87 27.56 -3.17 4.79
N ASP A 88 26.67 -3.84 5.53
CA ASP A 88 26.99 -5.17 6.09
C ASP A 88 25.86 -6.22 6.02
N LYS A 89 24.75 -5.95 5.32
CA LYS A 89 23.64 -6.91 5.21
C LYS A 89 23.33 -7.28 3.78
N GLU A 90 23.77 -8.47 3.41
CA GLU A 90 23.38 -9.15 2.18
C GLU A 90 22.07 -9.91 2.39
N ARG A 91 21.15 -9.76 1.44
CA ARG A 91 19.95 -10.60 1.38
C ARG A 91 19.81 -11.17 -0.03
N VAL A 92 19.85 -12.49 -0.13
CA VAL A 92 19.42 -13.17 -1.36
C VAL A 92 17.89 -13.07 -1.42
N VAL A 93 17.39 -12.54 -2.53
CA VAL A 93 15.96 -12.50 -2.85
C VAL A 93 15.73 -13.33 -4.10
N ASP A 94 14.79 -14.26 -4.02
CA ASP A 94 14.36 -15.15 -5.09
C ASP A 94 13.03 -14.68 -5.69
N GLU A 95 12.48 -15.45 -6.64
CA GLU A 95 11.19 -15.14 -7.29
C GLU A 95 10.03 -15.07 -6.28
N GLU A 96 10.03 -15.94 -5.27
CA GLU A 96 9.00 -15.93 -4.23
C GLU A 96 9.01 -14.60 -3.48
N PHE A 97 10.19 -14.20 -2.96
CA PHE A 97 10.31 -12.92 -2.26
C PHE A 97 10.08 -11.72 -3.18
N TYR A 98 10.47 -11.79 -4.46
CA TYR A 98 10.23 -10.72 -5.42
C TYR A 98 8.75 -10.37 -5.57
N TYR A 99 7.89 -11.39 -5.68
CA TYR A 99 6.47 -11.19 -5.93
C TYR A 99 5.62 -11.11 -4.66
N HIS A 100 5.98 -11.83 -3.60
CA HIS A 100 5.20 -11.88 -2.36
C HIS A 100 5.70 -10.91 -1.28
N THR A 101 6.97 -10.51 -1.36
CA THR A 101 7.66 -9.71 -0.34
C THR A 101 7.34 -10.18 1.08
N ARG A 102 7.00 -9.24 1.99
CA ARG A 102 6.36 -9.54 3.28
C ARG A 102 4.86 -9.25 3.28
N TYR A 103 4.30 -8.82 2.15
CA TYR A 103 2.92 -8.31 2.05
C TYR A 103 1.94 -9.30 1.42
N GLY A 104 2.44 -10.45 0.94
CA GLY A 104 1.67 -11.55 0.40
C GLY A 104 1.50 -11.48 -1.12
N SER A 105 0.66 -12.37 -1.65
CA SER A 105 0.46 -12.55 -3.09
C SER A 105 -0.05 -11.27 -3.76
N PRO A 106 0.42 -10.94 -5.00
CA PRO A 106 -0.16 -9.86 -5.79
C PRO A 106 -1.67 -10.07 -6.05
N LEU A 107 -2.14 -11.32 -5.99
CA LEU A 107 -3.56 -11.65 -6.15
C LEU A 107 -4.44 -11.19 -4.98
N ALA A 108 -3.85 -10.72 -3.88
CA ALA A 108 -4.59 -10.06 -2.80
C ALA A 108 -5.26 -8.75 -3.27
N TYR A 109 -4.85 -8.18 -4.41
CA TYR A 109 -5.52 -7.04 -5.04
C TYR A 109 -6.78 -7.40 -5.83
N THR A 110 -7.02 -8.69 -6.09
CA THR A 110 -8.13 -9.16 -6.94
C THR A 110 -9.47 -8.60 -6.46
N ARG A 111 -9.77 -8.68 -5.15
CA ARG A 111 -11.05 -8.20 -4.64
C ARG A 111 -11.20 -6.68 -4.69
N ALA A 112 -10.13 -5.93 -4.42
CA ALA A 112 -10.14 -4.47 -4.56
C ALA A 112 -10.40 -4.04 -6.01
N LEU A 113 -9.78 -4.72 -6.98
CA LEU A 113 -10.05 -4.51 -8.41
C LEU A 113 -11.47 -4.94 -8.82
N ASP A 114 -12.01 -5.96 -8.15
CA ASP A 114 -13.38 -6.41 -8.39
C ASP A 114 -14.41 -5.38 -7.92
N VAL A 115 -14.21 -4.80 -6.72
CA VAL A 115 -15.01 -3.68 -6.20
C VAL A 115 -14.95 -2.47 -7.15
N LEU A 116 -13.77 -2.12 -7.65
CA LEU A 116 -13.61 -1.05 -8.65
C LEU A 116 -14.38 -1.36 -9.94
N GLY A 117 -14.28 -2.60 -10.43
CA GLY A 117 -14.98 -3.03 -11.64
C GLY A 117 -16.50 -3.03 -11.48
N GLU A 118 -17.02 -3.49 -10.34
CA GLU A 118 -18.44 -3.41 -9.98
C GLU A 118 -18.93 -1.96 -9.87
N ALA A 119 -18.05 -1.04 -9.45
CA ALA A 119 -18.34 0.40 -9.41
C ALA A 119 -18.23 1.10 -10.78
N GLY A 120 -17.80 0.39 -11.83
CA GLY A 120 -17.75 0.88 -13.21
C GLY A 120 -16.36 1.25 -13.72
N ALA A 121 -15.28 0.99 -12.97
CA ALA A 121 -13.92 1.17 -13.48
C ALA A 121 -13.59 0.11 -14.54
N THR A 122 -13.14 0.54 -15.72
CA THR A 122 -12.89 -0.36 -16.85
C THR A 122 -11.42 -0.51 -17.23
N LEU A 123 -10.53 0.40 -16.84
CA LEU A 123 -9.09 0.39 -17.16
C LEU A 123 -8.74 -0.21 -18.55
N PRO A 124 -9.22 0.38 -19.66
CA PRO A 124 -8.77 0.00 -21.01
C PRO A 124 -7.27 0.31 -21.21
N PRO A 125 -6.62 -0.24 -22.25
CA PRO A 125 -5.25 0.15 -22.60
C PRO A 125 -5.07 1.67 -22.68
N GLY A 126 -3.96 2.18 -22.13
CA GLY A 126 -3.68 3.61 -21.98
C GLY A 126 -4.21 4.25 -20.70
N SER A 127 -4.99 3.53 -19.89
CA SER A 127 -5.43 4.01 -18.56
C SER A 127 -4.25 4.20 -17.61
N ARG A 128 -4.41 5.08 -16.62
CA ARG A 128 -3.41 5.38 -15.60
C ARG A 128 -3.91 4.92 -14.23
N PHE A 129 -3.14 4.05 -13.58
CA PHE A 129 -3.44 3.51 -12.26
C PHE A 129 -2.35 3.94 -11.27
N PHE A 130 -2.74 4.39 -10.07
CA PHE A 130 -1.80 4.75 -9.02
C PHE A 130 -2.09 3.97 -7.74
N ASP A 131 -1.05 3.39 -7.16
CA ASP A 131 -1.11 2.67 -5.89
C ASP A 131 -0.30 3.38 -4.80
N PHE A 132 -0.98 3.76 -3.73
CA PHE A 132 -0.41 4.37 -2.54
C PHE A 132 -0.07 3.31 -1.51
N GLY A 133 1.23 3.03 -1.38
CA GLY A 133 1.77 1.94 -0.56
C GLY A 133 1.72 0.61 -1.28
N TYR A 134 2.37 0.52 -2.45
CA TYR A 134 2.19 -0.61 -3.36
C TYR A 134 2.67 -1.95 -2.79
N GLY A 135 3.66 -1.96 -1.89
CA GLY A 135 4.20 -3.14 -1.22
C GLY A 135 4.97 -4.12 -2.12
N GLY A 136 4.45 -4.50 -3.29
CA GLY A 136 5.11 -5.38 -4.25
C GLY A 136 4.76 -4.99 -5.69
N ALA A 137 5.61 -5.34 -6.66
CA ALA A 137 5.41 -4.91 -8.06
C ALA A 137 4.49 -5.84 -8.89
N GLY A 138 4.14 -7.02 -8.38
CA GLY A 138 3.46 -8.06 -9.16
C GLY A 138 2.13 -7.63 -9.76
N HIS A 139 1.23 -7.05 -8.96
CA HIS A 139 -0.08 -6.59 -9.45
C HIS A 139 0.02 -5.41 -10.41
N LEU A 140 0.97 -4.49 -10.18
CA LEU A 140 1.22 -3.37 -11.10
C LEU A 140 1.73 -3.88 -12.46
N ARG A 141 2.59 -4.90 -12.47
CA ARG A 141 3.05 -5.55 -13.71
C ARG A 141 1.93 -6.29 -14.43
N MET A 142 1.04 -6.95 -13.71
CA MET A 142 -0.16 -7.59 -14.28
C MET A 142 -1.12 -6.55 -14.89
N LEU A 143 -1.34 -5.42 -14.22
CA LEU A 143 -2.11 -4.31 -14.82
C LEU A 143 -1.41 -3.75 -16.05
N ALA A 144 -0.09 -3.58 -16.00
CA ALA A 144 0.68 -3.05 -17.13
C ALA A 144 0.66 -3.96 -18.36
N SER A 145 0.61 -5.29 -18.19
CA SER A 145 0.43 -6.21 -19.32
C SER A 145 -0.97 -6.16 -19.95
N LEU A 146 -1.95 -5.54 -19.29
CA LEU A 146 -3.24 -5.17 -19.89
C LEU A 146 -3.20 -3.83 -20.64
N GLY A 147 -2.03 -3.21 -20.75
CA GLY A 147 -1.84 -1.90 -21.39
C GLY A 147 -2.03 -0.72 -20.43
N VAL A 148 -2.08 -0.93 -19.11
CA VAL A 148 -2.22 0.14 -18.11
C VAL A 148 -0.87 0.78 -17.81
N HIS A 149 -0.84 2.09 -17.62
CA HIS A 149 0.30 2.81 -17.07
C HIS A 149 0.17 2.87 -15.54
N ALA A 150 0.76 1.88 -14.87
CA ALA A 150 0.70 1.70 -13.44
C ALA A 150 1.86 2.44 -12.75
N ALA A 151 1.53 3.21 -11.72
CA ALA A 151 2.49 3.86 -10.84
C ALA A 151 2.26 3.40 -9.40
N GLY A 152 3.34 3.27 -8.63
CA GLY A 152 3.28 2.97 -7.20
C GLY A 152 4.22 3.88 -6.42
N VAL A 153 3.80 4.30 -5.22
CA VAL A 153 4.69 4.95 -4.24
C VAL A 153 4.75 4.14 -2.96
N ASP A 154 5.93 4.03 -2.36
CA ASP A 154 6.10 3.38 -1.05
C ASP A 154 7.28 4.01 -0.29
N VAL A 155 7.22 3.97 1.04
CA VAL A 155 8.27 4.51 1.93
C VAL A 155 9.25 3.44 2.39
N ASP A 156 9.03 2.16 2.07
CA ASP A 156 9.93 1.08 2.47
C ASP A 156 11.20 1.08 1.57
N PRO A 157 12.40 1.35 2.15
CA PRO A 157 13.63 1.42 1.37
C PRO A 157 14.05 0.07 0.79
N LEU A 158 13.56 -1.05 1.36
CA LEU A 158 13.80 -2.37 0.79
C LEU A 158 13.19 -2.48 -0.61
N LEU A 159 12.01 -1.89 -0.83
CA LEU A 159 11.34 -1.99 -2.13
C LEU A 159 12.06 -1.18 -3.21
N ALA A 160 12.66 -0.05 -2.83
CA ALA A 160 13.52 0.73 -3.72
C ALA A 160 14.74 -0.07 -4.18
N ALA A 161 15.40 -0.77 -3.25
CA ALA A 161 16.53 -1.65 -3.58
C ALA A 161 16.09 -2.90 -4.37
N LEU A 162 14.93 -3.47 -4.00
CA LEU A 162 14.35 -4.62 -4.66
C LEU A 162 14.08 -4.26 -6.13
N TYR A 163 13.33 -3.22 -6.46
CA TYR A 163 12.90 -2.97 -7.84
C TYR A 163 13.82 -2.03 -8.64
N ALA A 164 15.13 -2.05 -8.38
CA ALA A 164 16.12 -1.20 -9.04
C ALA A 164 16.77 -1.83 -10.29
N ALA A 165 16.56 -3.13 -10.54
CA ALA A 165 17.24 -3.81 -11.65
C ALA A 165 16.62 -3.43 -13.01
N PRO A 166 17.41 -3.44 -14.11
CA PRO A 166 16.87 -3.25 -15.45
C PRO A 166 15.73 -4.24 -15.74
N GLY A 167 14.57 -3.73 -16.18
CA GLY A 167 13.38 -4.53 -16.49
C GLY A 167 12.37 -4.70 -15.35
N ASP A 168 12.71 -4.31 -14.12
CA ASP A 168 11.74 -4.27 -13.00
C ASP A 168 10.66 -3.21 -13.21
N GLN A 169 11.02 -2.14 -13.92
CA GLN A 169 10.19 -0.98 -14.23
C GLN A 169 10.31 -0.60 -15.71
N GLY A 170 9.50 0.34 -16.16
CA GLY A 170 9.46 0.84 -17.53
C GLY A 170 8.35 0.19 -18.37
N PRO A 171 8.49 0.19 -19.71
CA PRO A 171 7.50 -0.39 -20.61
C PRO A 171 7.31 -1.90 -20.37
N ILE A 172 6.06 -2.34 -20.34
CA ILE A 172 5.67 -3.75 -20.25
C ILE A 172 4.92 -4.13 -21.52
N PRO A 173 5.32 -5.20 -22.23
CA PRO A 173 4.58 -5.69 -23.39
C PRO A 173 3.13 -6.02 -23.03
N GLY A 174 2.19 -5.53 -23.83
CA GLY A 174 0.77 -5.81 -23.64
C GLY A 174 0.36 -7.16 -24.20
N LEU A 175 -0.50 -7.88 -23.49
CA LEU A 175 -1.10 -9.15 -23.93
C LEU A 175 -1.92 -9.01 -25.22
N SER A 176 -2.50 -7.84 -25.46
CA SER A 176 -3.26 -7.49 -26.67
C SER A 176 -2.44 -6.65 -27.67
N GLY A 177 -1.13 -6.53 -27.48
CA GLY A 177 -0.24 -5.71 -28.31
C GLY A 177 -0.14 -4.23 -27.92
N ALA A 178 -1.05 -3.71 -27.07
CA ALA A 178 -0.96 -2.35 -26.55
C ALA A 178 -0.07 -2.32 -25.29
N PRO A 179 1.11 -1.68 -25.31
CA PRO A 179 2.04 -1.70 -24.18
C PRO A 179 1.49 -0.89 -23.00
N GLY A 180 1.79 -1.35 -21.79
CA GLY A 180 1.64 -0.56 -20.56
C GLY A 180 3.00 -0.18 -19.98
N SER A 181 3.02 0.28 -18.74
CA SER A 181 4.28 0.57 -18.04
C SER A 181 4.14 0.47 -16.54
N VAL A 182 5.24 0.16 -15.85
CA VAL A 182 5.34 0.25 -14.40
C VAL A 182 6.33 1.35 -14.02
N ARG A 183 5.95 2.21 -13.07
CA ARG A 183 6.84 3.19 -12.44
C ARG A 183 6.70 3.12 -10.93
N LEU A 184 7.80 2.87 -10.23
CA LEU A 184 7.84 2.75 -8.78
C LEU A 184 8.69 3.89 -8.22
N LEU A 185 8.14 4.58 -7.24
CA LEU A 185 8.76 5.73 -6.61
C LEU A 185 8.89 5.46 -5.11
N HIS A 186 9.94 6.03 -4.51
CA HIS A 186 10.23 5.86 -3.10
C HIS A 186 10.15 7.20 -2.38
N GLY A 187 9.38 7.25 -1.29
CA GLY A 187 9.23 8.42 -0.43
C GLY A 187 7.77 8.78 -0.11
N GLY A 188 7.58 9.93 0.54
CA GLY A 188 6.28 10.35 1.05
C GLY A 188 5.49 11.20 0.05
N TRP A 189 4.47 10.64 -0.57
CA TRP A 189 3.52 11.41 -1.38
C TRP A 189 2.27 11.78 -0.54
N PRO A 190 1.65 12.97 -0.71
CA PRO A 190 2.04 14.09 -1.56
C PRO A 190 2.97 15.10 -0.85
N GLY A 191 3.47 14.78 0.36
CA GLY A 191 4.29 15.70 1.16
C GLY A 191 5.64 16.05 0.55
N ASP A 192 6.19 15.18 -0.30
CA ASP A 192 7.36 15.45 -1.13
C ASP A 192 6.96 16.16 -2.44
N PRO A 193 7.39 17.41 -2.68
CA PRO A 193 7.05 18.16 -3.89
C PRO A 193 7.57 17.52 -5.18
N GLU A 194 8.74 16.87 -5.15
CA GLU A 194 9.33 16.22 -6.32
C GLU A 194 8.53 14.97 -6.69
N LEU A 195 8.16 14.15 -5.69
CA LEU A 195 7.27 13.01 -5.92
C LEU A 195 5.89 13.45 -6.36
N ARG A 196 5.36 14.53 -5.78
CA ARG A 196 4.06 15.10 -6.17
C ARG A 196 4.07 15.51 -7.64
N ALA A 197 5.13 16.15 -8.11
CA ALA A 197 5.30 16.51 -9.52
C ALA A 197 5.50 15.27 -10.41
N ALA A 198 6.30 14.29 -9.96
CA ALA A 198 6.55 13.05 -10.68
C ALA A 198 5.29 12.20 -10.89
N LEU A 199 4.35 12.27 -9.94
CA LEU A 199 3.04 11.61 -9.94
C LEU A 199 1.90 12.59 -10.23
N ALA A 200 2.16 13.73 -10.88
CA ALA A 200 1.10 14.56 -11.41
C ALA A 200 0.31 13.70 -12.40
N GLY A 201 -1.00 13.54 -12.15
CA GLY A 201 -1.87 12.65 -12.91
C GLY A 201 -2.09 13.12 -14.36
N PRO A 202 -3.31 13.05 -14.90
CA PRO A 202 -4.53 12.62 -14.23
C PRO A 202 -4.69 11.08 -14.33
N PHE A 203 -4.96 10.43 -13.20
CA PHE A 203 -5.18 8.98 -13.05
C PHE A 203 -6.66 8.62 -13.22
N ASP A 204 -6.94 7.45 -13.78
CA ASP A 204 -8.28 6.89 -13.85
C ASP A 204 -8.66 6.23 -12.52
N VAL A 205 -7.68 5.64 -11.83
CA VAL A 205 -7.85 4.98 -10.53
C VAL A 205 -6.66 5.29 -9.63
N ILE A 206 -6.96 5.64 -8.37
CA ILE A 206 -6.01 5.66 -7.25
C ILE A 206 -6.49 4.63 -6.22
N VAL A 207 -5.60 3.73 -5.78
CA VAL A 207 -5.87 2.73 -4.74
C VAL A 207 -4.90 2.93 -3.59
N SER A 208 -5.36 2.64 -2.37
CA SER A 208 -4.48 2.28 -1.27
C SER A 208 -4.99 1.00 -0.64
N LYS A 209 -4.18 -0.05 -0.66
CA LYS A 209 -4.51 -1.32 0.01
C LYS A 209 -3.69 -1.46 1.28
N ASN A 210 -4.35 -1.61 2.42
CA ASN A 210 -3.74 -1.83 3.73
C ASN A 210 -2.81 -0.72 4.26
N VAL A 211 -2.76 0.46 3.64
CA VAL A 211 -1.88 1.56 4.08
C VAL A 211 -2.67 2.71 4.69
N LEU A 212 -3.68 3.23 3.99
CA LEU A 212 -4.56 4.26 4.54
C LEU A 212 -5.59 3.66 5.51
N LYS A 213 -5.15 3.29 6.72
CA LYS A 213 -5.99 2.82 7.82
C LYS A 213 -6.15 3.91 8.88
N LYS A 214 -7.34 4.01 9.47
CA LYS A 214 -7.59 4.92 10.59
C LYS A 214 -6.62 4.68 11.73
N GLY A 215 -6.40 3.42 12.11
CA GLY A 215 -5.47 3.11 13.20
C GLY A 215 -4.02 3.50 12.93
N TYR A 216 -3.59 3.57 11.66
CA TYR A 216 -2.24 4.04 11.32
C TYR A 216 -2.08 5.56 11.37
N ILE A 217 -3.12 6.30 10.99
CA ILE A 217 -2.98 7.75 10.74
C ILE A 217 -3.60 8.55 11.89
N HIS A 218 -4.81 8.18 12.30
CA HIS A 218 -5.63 8.85 13.33
C HIS A 218 -6.19 7.84 14.34
N PRO A 219 -5.32 7.17 15.10
CA PRO A 219 -5.77 6.14 16.05
C PRO A 219 -6.63 6.75 17.16
N ASP A 220 -7.76 6.10 17.47
CA ASP A 220 -8.64 6.50 18.59
C ASP A 220 -8.04 6.15 19.96
N ARG A 221 -6.93 5.39 19.98
CA ARG A 221 -6.28 4.85 21.18
C ARG A 221 -4.76 5.10 21.09
N PRO A 222 -4.05 5.25 22.22
CA PRO A 222 -2.60 5.39 22.20
C PRO A 222 -1.91 4.22 21.47
N ALA A 223 -0.96 4.56 20.59
CA ALA A 223 -0.16 3.62 19.80
C ALA A 223 1.32 4.04 19.84
N ASP A 224 2.23 3.10 19.58
CA ASP A 224 3.63 3.44 19.36
C ASP A 224 3.75 4.29 18.07
N GLU A 225 4.39 5.45 18.18
CA GLU A 225 4.64 6.36 17.06
C GLU A 225 5.32 5.67 15.87
N LYS A 226 6.16 4.65 16.13
CA LYS A 226 6.85 3.87 15.09
C LYS A 226 5.91 3.00 14.25
N MET A 227 4.70 2.75 14.76
CA MET A 227 3.66 2.00 14.05
C MET A 227 2.67 2.93 13.33
N LEU A 228 2.87 4.25 13.41
CA LEU A 228 1.99 5.23 12.78
C LEU A 228 2.55 5.70 11.44
N ILE A 229 1.65 6.08 10.53
CA ILE A 229 1.98 6.63 9.23
C ILE A 229 1.77 8.14 9.25
N ARG A 230 2.80 8.88 8.86
CA ARG A 230 2.75 10.33 8.68
C ARG A 230 2.67 10.66 7.20
N LEU A 231 1.56 11.25 6.77
CA LEU A 231 1.31 11.62 5.37
C LEU A 231 2.21 12.77 4.87
N GLY A 232 2.90 13.46 5.79
CA GLY A 232 3.73 14.63 5.49
C GLY A 232 2.94 15.91 5.19
N VAL A 233 1.62 15.85 5.22
CA VAL A 233 0.67 16.97 5.06
C VAL A 233 -0.57 16.73 5.94
N ASP A 234 -1.40 17.76 6.11
CA ASP A 234 -2.72 17.59 6.72
C ASP A 234 -3.71 16.84 5.80
N ASP A 235 -4.80 16.32 6.38
CA ASP A 235 -5.81 15.53 5.68
C ASP A 235 -6.46 16.25 4.50
N ALA A 236 -6.76 17.54 4.67
CA ALA A 236 -7.40 18.33 3.62
C ALA A 236 -6.47 18.46 2.40
N THR A 237 -5.19 18.72 2.65
CA THR A 237 -4.15 18.78 1.64
C THR A 237 -3.92 17.42 0.97
N PHE A 238 -3.93 16.32 1.75
CA PHE A 238 -3.83 14.96 1.21
C PHE A 238 -4.99 14.64 0.27
N LEU A 239 -6.23 14.78 0.75
CA LEU A 239 -7.42 14.49 -0.04
C LEU A 239 -7.51 15.39 -1.27
N ARG A 240 -7.13 16.66 -1.15
CA ARG A 240 -7.07 17.56 -2.31
C ARG A 240 -6.05 17.09 -3.34
N ALA A 241 -4.88 16.63 -2.92
CA ALA A 241 -3.87 16.09 -3.84
C ALA A 241 -4.39 14.83 -4.56
N VAL A 242 -5.08 13.93 -3.86
CA VAL A 242 -5.72 12.75 -4.48
C VAL A 242 -6.79 13.18 -5.48
N PHE A 243 -7.67 14.12 -5.10
CA PHE A 243 -8.71 14.65 -5.97
C PHE A 243 -8.12 15.26 -7.24
N ASP A 244 -7.13 16.14 -7.10
CA ASP A 244 -6.47 16.82 -8.22
C ASP A 244 -5.75 15.85 -9.15
N ALA A 245 -5.20 14.76 -8.60
CA ALA A 245 -4.51 13.74 -9.37
C ALA A 245 -5.46 12.81 -10.14
N LEU A 246 -6.76 12.78 -9.84
CA LEU A 246 -7.75 11.98 -10.59
C LEU A 246 -8.27 12.70 -11.84
N ARG A 247 -8.65 11.95 -12.87
CA ARG A 247 -9.50 12.46 -13.95
C ARG A 247 -10.94 12.67 -13.45
N PRO A 248 -11.74 13.56 -14.08
CA PRO A 248 -13.19 13.47 -13.97
C PRO A 248 -13.68 12.07 -14.33
N GLY A 249 -14.57 11.51 -13.53
CA GLY A 249 -15.00 10.11 -13.54
C GLY A 249 -14.05 9.12 -12.85
N GLY A 250 -12.87 9.57 -12.37
CA GLY A 250 -11.87 8.70 -11.75
C GLY A 250 -12.24 8.23 -10.34
N PHE A 251 -11.67 7.11 -9.92
CA PHE A 251 -11.98 6.43 -8.65
C PHE A 251 -10.83 6.52 -7.65
N PHE A 252 -11.16 6.77 -6.39
CA PHE A 252 -10.28 6.58 -5.25
C PHE A 252 -10.82 5.47 -4.34
N LEU A 253 -10.05 4.40 -4.15
CA LEU A 253 -10.41 3.28 -3.29
C LEU A 253 -9.38 3.11 -2.18
N ILE A 254 -9.85 3.13 -0.93
CA ILE A 254 -9.11 2.61 0.22
C ILE A 254 -9.68 1.23 0.52
N TYR A 255 -8.85 0.18 0.50
CA TYR A 255 -9.28 -1.19 0.73
C TYR A 255 -8.40 -1.84 1.81
N ASN A 256 -8.98 -2.08 2.98
CA ASN A 256 -8.24 -2.49 4.17
C ASN A 256 -8.67 -3.86 4.66
N ILE A 257 -7.77 -4.82 4.49
CA ILE A 257 -7.78 -6.13 5.15
C ILE A 257 -7.12 -5.97 6.52
N CYS A 258 -7.81 -6.39 7.56
CA CYS A 258 -7.41 -6.21 8.95
C CYS A 258 -7.54 -7.50 9.74
N PRO A 259 -6.69 -7.68 10.77
CA PRO A 259 -6.96 -8.67 11.80
C PRO A 259 -8.25 -8.33 12.56
N ALA A 260 -8.65 -9.21 13.49
CA ALA A 260 -9.69 -8.88 14.46
C ALA A 260 -9.40 -7.55 15.18
N PRO A 261 -10.43 -6.74 15.49
CA PRO A 261 -10.26 -5.52 16.27
C PRO A 261 -9.55 -5.80 17.59
N THR A 262 -8.60 -4.95 17.96
CA THR A 262 -7.93 -5.09 19.26
C THR A 262 -8.94 -4.96 20.40
N PRO A 263 -9.02 -5.94 21.33
CA PRO A 263 -9.84 -5.82 22.53
C PRO A 263 -9.56 -4.53 23.33
N PRO A 264 -10.56 -3.93 24.01
CA PRO A 264 -10.38 -2.68 24.74
C PRO A 264 -9.34 -2.75 25.87
N ASP A 265 -9.15 -3.94 26.45
CA ASP A 265 -8.26 -4.23 27.59
C ASP A 265 -6.82 -4.60 27.16
N LYS A 266 -6.54 -4.71 25.85
CA LYS A 266 -5.21 -5.04 25.32
C LYS A 266 -4.52 -3.82 24.70
N PRO A 267 -3.17 -3.77 24.62
CA PRO A 267 -2.47 -2.72 23.89
C PRO A 267 -2.99 -2.57 22.46
N PHE A 268 -3.26 -1.34 22.03
CA PHE A 268 -3.85 -1.08 20.72
C PHE A 268 -2.91 -1.47 19.58
N VAL A 269 -3.45 -2.20 18.60
CA VAL A 269 -2.75 -2.58 17.38
C VAL A 269 -3.26 -1.72 16.22
N PRO A 270 -2.49 -0.74 15.72
CA PRO A 270 -2.91 0.20 14.67
C PRO A 270 -3.56 -0.46 13.44
N TRP A 271 -2.96 -1.53 12.93
CA TRP A 271 -3.45 -2.20 11.73
C TRP A 271 -4.75 -3.00 11.92
N SER A 272 -5.23 -3.16 13.16
CA SER A 272 -6.54 -3.75 13.45
C SER A 272 -7.72 -2.81 13.19
N ASP A 273 -7.48 -1.51 13.05
CA ASP A 273 -8.52 -0.53 12.74
C ASP A 273 -8.48 -0.11 11.27
N GLY A 274 -9.23 -0.86 10.45
CA GLY A 274 -9.27 -0.71 8.99
C GLY A 274 -10.14 0.42 8.45
N ARG A 275 -10.80 1.20 9.33
CA ARG A 275 -11.67 2.29 8.90
C ARG A 275 -10.90 3.31 8.07
N SER A 276 -11.63 4.12 7.32
CA SER A 276 -11.13 5.29 6.63
C SER A 276 -10.47 6.23 7.64
N PRO A 277 -9.25 6.71 7.39
CA PRO A 277 -8.65 7.73 8.25
C PRO A 277 -9.39 9.06 8.14
N PHE A 278 -10.13 9.29 7.05
CA PHE A 278 -10.81 10.56 6.80
C PHE A 278 -12.32 10.43 7.01
N PRO A 279 -12.97 11.39 7.69
CA PRO A 279 -14.43 11.40 7.80
C PRO A 279 -15.06 11.75 6.44
N ARG A 280 -16.32 11.34 6.23
CA ARG A 280 -17.08 11.59 4.99
C ARG A 280 -17.05 13.07 4.60
N GLU A 281 -17.16 13.96 5.57
CA GLU A 281 -17.17 15.41 5.39
C GLU A 281 -15.87 15.94 4.78
N ALA A 282 -14.72 15.32 5.11
CA ALA A 282 -13.42 15.72 4.55
C ALA A 282 -13.32 15.38 3.06
N TYR A 283 -13.84 14.21 2.64
CA TYR A 283 -13.93 13.86 1.22
C TYR A 283 -14.83 14.84 0.45
N LEU A 284 -16.01 15.15 0.98
CA LEU A 284 -16.94 16.10 0.37
C LEU A 284 -16.31 17.48 0.25
N ALA A 285 -15.61 17.94 1.29
CA ALA A 285 -14.90 19.22 1.29
C ALA A 285 -13.76 19.27 0.25
N ALA A 286 -13.09 18.14 -0.01
CA ALA A 286 -12.08 18.05 -1.07
C ALA A 286 -12.68 18.03 -2.49
N GLY A 287 -13.99 17.79 -2.61
CA GLY A 287 -14.75 17.80 -3.86
C GLY A 287 -15.19 16.43 -4.36
N PHE A 288 -14.92 15.35 -3.61
CA PHE A 288 -15.34 14.01 -4.01
C PHE A 288 -16.85 13.80 -3.90
N GLU A 289 -17.37 12.92 -4.74
CA GLU A 289 -18.57 12.17 -4.44
C GLU A 289 -18.19 10.90 -3.66
N VAL A 290 -18.73 10.76 -2.45
CA VAL A 290 -18.47 9.56 -1.60
C VAL A 290 -19.53 8.50 -1.87
N ARG A 291 -19.13 7.41 -2.52
CA ARG A 291 -19.99 6.27 -2.87
C ARG A 291 -20.22 5.36 -1.67
N ASP A 292 -19.14 4.94 -1.04
CA ASP A 292 -19.14 4.08 0.14
C ASP A 292 -18.14 4.62 1.16
N ILE A 293 -18.47 4.50 2.45
CA ILE A 293 -17.56 4.81 3.57
C ILE A 293 -17.57 3.60 4.50
N ASP A 294 -16.39 3.05 4.80
CA ASP A 294 -16.21 1.88 5.67
C ASP A 294 -17.18 0.74 5.40
N ARG A 295 -17.39 0.42 4.11
CA ARG A 295 -18.25 -0.68 3.71
C ARG A 295 -17.57 -2.00 3.98
N ASP A 296 -18.29 -2.89 4.66
CA ASP A 296 -17.84 -4.24 4.95
C ASP A 296 -17.80 -5.09 3.67
N ASP A 297 -16.66 -5.74 3.42
CA ASP A 297 -16.44 -6.71 2.34
C ASP A 297 -15.80 -8.01 2.86
N THR A 298 -15.97 -8.27 4.16
CA THR A 298 -15.36 -9.38 4.90
C THR A 298 -15.72 -10.74 4.30
N GLU A 299 -16.99 -10.98 3.99
CA GLU A 299 -17.44 -12.27 3.44
C GLU A 299 -16.76 -12.60 2.10
N ALA A 300 -16.61 -11.59 1.23
CA ALA A 300 -15.97 -11.78 -0.07
C ALA A 300 -14.48 -12.08 0.09
N ILE A 301 -13.78 -11.37 0.98
CA ILE A 301 -12.36 -11.62 1.22
C ILE A 301 -12.11 -12.96 1.90
N ARG A 302 -13.02 -13.47 2.74
CA ARG A 302 -12.89 -14.81 3.36
C ARG A 302 -12.88 -15.90 2.30
N LYS A 303 -13.77 -15.79 1.30
CA LYS A 303 -13.80 -16.72 0.16
C LYS A 303 -12.50 -16.68 -0.64
N LEU A 304 -11.98 -15.47 -0.91
CA LEU A 304 -10.70 -15.29 -1.58
C LEU A 304 -9.54 -15.85 -0.74
N GLY A 305 -9.49 -15.55 0.56
CA GLY A 305 -8.45 -16.02 1.47
C GLY A 305 -8.38 -17.53 1.56
N ARG A 306 -9.54 -18.19 1.64
CA ARG A 306 -9.64 -19.67 1.59
C ARG A 306 -9.12 -20.23 0.28
N ALA A 307 -9.43 -19.60 -0.86
CA ALA A 307 -8.92 -20.02 -2.16
C ALA A 307 -7.40 -19.83 -2.31
N LEU A 308 -6.83 -18.80 -1.67
CA LEU A 308 -5.39 -18.56 -1.59
C LEU A 308 -4.68 -19.40 -0.50
N GLY A 309 -5.43 -20.16 0.29
CA GLY A 309 -4.90 -20.99 1.37
C GLY A 309 -4.38 -20.19 2.57
N TRP A 310 -4.95 -19.02 2.86
CA TRP A 310 -4.59 -18.23 4.06
C TRP A 310 -4.96 -18.95 5.37
N ASP A 311 -5.90 -19.89 5.32
CA ASP A 311 -6.30 -20.78 6.41
C ASP A 311 -5.51 -22.11 6.42
N GLN A 312 -4.36 -22.18 5.73
CA GLN A 312 -3.56 -23.40 5.59
C GLN A 312 -2.11 -23.18 6.04
N GLY A 313 -1.50 -24.23 6.59
CA GLY A 313 -0.10 -24.22 7.02
C GLY A 313 0.09 -23.98 8.52
N GLU A 314 1.36 -23.90 8.94
CA GLU A 314 1.76 -23.72 10.35
C GLU A 314 1.31 -22.36 10.93
N ASP A 315 1.16 -21.40 10.04
CA ASP A 315 0.89 -20.00 10.32
C ASP A 315 -0.50 -19.58 9.77
N ALA A 316 -1.43 -20.53 9.72
CA ALA A 316 -2.78 -20.35 9.20
C ALA A 316 -3.57 -19.29 9.98
N MET A 317 -4.29 -18.44 9.25
CA MET A 317 -5.23 -17.46 9.79
C MET A 317 -6.60 -18.10 10.02
N ASP A 318 -7.22 -17.84 11.17
CA ASP A 318 -8.65 -18.11 11.35
C ASP A 318 -9.45 -17.06 10.57
N LEU A 319 -9.81 -17.37 9.33
CA LEU A 319 -10.51 -16.41 8.47
C LEU A 319 -11.86 -15.95 9.05
N GLU A 320 -12.49 -16.73 9.93
CA GLU A 320 -13.80 -16.39 10.48
C GLU A 320 -13.69 -15.43 11.67
N ASN A 321 -12.63 -15.55 12.47
CA ASN A 321 -12.46 -14.75 13.69
C ASN A 321 -11.39 -13.66 13.56
N ASP A 322 -10.37 -13.89 12.73
CA ASP A 322 -9.19 -13.03 12.64
C ASP A 322 -9.16 -12.17 11.36
N LEU A 323 -10.18 -12.24 10.49
CA LEU A 323 -10.21 -11.46 9.25
C LEU A 323 -11.45 -10.54 9.19
N SER A 324 -11.19 -9.26 8.98
CA SER A 324 -12.19 -8.26 8.61
C SER A 324 -11.70 -7.42 7.43
N VAL A 325 -12.63 -6.90 6.64
CA VAL A 325 -12.34 -5.94 5.57
C VAL A 325 -13.31 -4.79 5.59
N LEU A 326 -12.75 -3.58 5.50
CA LEU A 326 -13.50 -2.36 5.25
C LEU A 326 -12.94 -1.67 4.00
N TYR A 327 -13.81 -1.06 3.21
CA TYR A 327 -13.39 -0.20 2.11
C TYR A 327 -14.13 1.13 2.07
N THR A 328 -13.45 2.15 1.56
CA THR A 328 -14.03 3.47 1.25
C THR A 328 -13.83 3.74 -0.23
N LEU A 329 -14.91 4.12 -0.92
CA LEU A 329 -14.90 4.40 -2.34
C LEU A 329 -15.42 5.82 -2.61
N ALA A 330 -14.62 6.62 -3.29
CA ALA A 330 -14.95 7.97 -3.69
C ALA A 330 -14.65 8.20 -5.18
N THR A 331 -15.39 9.11 -5.81
CA THR A 331 -15.22 9.45 -7.23
C THR A 331 -15.06 10.94 -7.43
N ARG A 332 -14.23 11.34 -8.40
CA ARG A 332 -14.18 12.72 -8.89
C ARG A 332 -15.25 12.87 -9.97
N ARG A 333 -16.28 13.69 -9.75
CA ARG A 333 -17.25 14.02 -10.81
C ARG A 333 -16.66 15.01 -11.82
#